data_AF-A0A1D2N0Z9-F1
#
_entry.id   AF-A0A1D2N0Z9-F1
#
_cell.length_a   1.000
_cell.length_b   1.000
_cell.length_c   1.000
_cell.angle_alpha   90.00
_cell.angle_beta   90.00
_cell.angle_gamma   90.00
#
_symmetry.space_group_name_H-M   'P 1'
#
loop_
_entity.id
_entity.type
_entity.pdbx_description
1 polymer ?
#
loop_
_entity_poly.entity_id
_entity_poly.type
_entity_poly.pdbx_seq_one_letter_code
_entity_poly.pdbx_strand_id
1 'polypeptide(L)'
;MNTSLLYENSSSTAAILLGLGEYGRSYLENPNGPSDPADAELLHKYFVEVTAVADPSYLTVYQWEHFELRRWRKWMGSNWSLSIYASVVYLMLIFSVQKIMKNRAPFTLRRALTCWNICLAAFSIMGFLRTAPELFHVLKSEGGFHKSICIRYHHITVLIYTWYTYEAYEPPLRWFMTMNMFVHALMYSYYALKSLKVKIPRNWAMMITCLQLSQMVVGVTINMYSLYIKAFAGTPCACGWENINFALSMYASYFILFANFFYMAYLSKKAKMA
;
A
#
# COMPACT_ATOMS: atom_id res chain seq x y z
N MET A 1 11.73 -38.00 8.00
CA MET A 1 12.40 -36.81 8.59
C MET A 1 11.52 -36.36 9.75
N ASN A 2 12.04 -36.43 10.98
CA ASN A 2 11.25 -36.45 12.23
C ASN A 2 10.34 -35.22 12.43
N THR A 3 9.05 -35.47 12.63
CA THR A 3 7.97 -34.52 12.99
C THR A 3 8.14 -33.86 14.37
N SER A 4 9.05 -34.37 15.20
CA SER A 4 9.33 -33.84 16.54
C SER A 4 10.19 -32.57 16.55
N LEU A 5 10.89 -32.24 15.46
CA LEU A 5 11.72 -31.01 15.38
C LEU A 5 10.91 -29.75 15.05
N LEU A 6 9.63 -29.87 14.69
CA LEU A 6 8.75 -28.71 14.44
C LEU A 6 8.11 -28.16 15.72
N TYR A 7 8.20 -28.89 16.85
CA TYR A 7 7.56 -28.50 18.10
C TYR A 7 8.41 -27.53 18.95
N GLU A 8 9.71 -27.43 18.70
CA GLU A 8 10.65 -26.75 19.60
C GLU A 8 10.83 -25.24 19.35
N ASN A 9 10.22 -24.68 18.29
CA ASN A 9 10.24 -23.24 18.00
C ASN A 9 8.88 -22.58 18.34
N SER A 10 8.51 -22.66 19.61
CA SER A 10 7.20 -22.31 20.20
C SER A 10 6.76 -20.83 20.13
N SER A 11 7.49 -19.97 19.42
CA SER A 11 7.10 -18.57 19.16
C SER A 11 6.81 -18.28 17.68
N SER A 12 7.12 -19.22 16.77
CA SER A 12 6.85 -19.09 15.33
C SER A 12 5.52 -19.74 14.92
N THR A 13 5.15 -20.85 15.56
CA THR A 13 3.90 -21.58 15.30
C THR A 13 2.66 -20.77 15.66
N ALA A 14 2.70 -19.98 16.74
CA ALA A 14 1.57 -19.11 17.13
C ALA A 14 1.30 -17.99 16.10
N ALA A 15 2.34 -17.42 15.50
CA ALA A 15 2.20 -16.40 14.45
C ALA A 15 1.72 -16.98 13.12
N ILE A 16 2.09 -18.24 12.82
CA ILE A 16 1.60 -18.99 11.66
C ILE A 16 0.11 -19.34 11.85
N LEU A 17 -0.31 -19.67 13.07
CA LEU A 17 -1.70 -19.96 13.42
C LEU A 17 -2.62 -18.74 13.33
N LEU A 18 -2.13 -17.54 13.66
CA LEU A 18 -2.90 -16.30 13.56
C LEU A 18 -3.22 -15.89 12.11
N GLY A 19 -2.44 -16.36 11.14
CA GLY A 19 -2.67 -16.10 9.70
C GLY A 19 -3.66 -17.05 9.03
N LEU A 20 -4.00 -18.18 9.65
CA LEU A 20 -4.80 -19.25 9.04
C LEU A 20 -6.30 -19.19 9.36
N GLY A 21 -6.73 -18.27 10.22
CA GLY A 21 -8.12 -18.23 10.68
C GLY A 21 -8.60 -19.59 11.23
N GLU A 22 -9.90 -19.82 11.21
CA GLU A 22 -10.52 -21.06 11.71
C GLU A 22 -10.15 -22.31 10.89
N TYR A 23 -9.76 -22.14 9.63
CA TYR A 23 -9.50 -23.25 8.70
C TYR A 23 -8.21 -24.02 9.02
N GLY A 24 -7.13 -23.32 9.40
CA GLY A 24 -5.90 -23.98 9.86
C GLY A 24 -6.03 -24.62 11.25
N ARG A 25 -6.97 -24.13 12.06
CA ARG A 25 -7.26 -24.70 13.39
C ARG A 25 -8.02 -26.02 13.26
N SER A 26 -9.02 -26.09 12.38
CA SER A 26 -9.78 -27.31 12.07
C SER A 26 -8.92 -28.46 11.54
N TYR A 27 -7.83 -28.16 10.81
CA TYR A 27 -6.96 -29.19 10.22
C TYR A 27 -5.93 -29.76 11.20
N LEU A 28 -5.48 -28.96 12.19
CA LEU A 28 -4.62 -29.43 13.27
C LEU A 28 -5.38 -30.17 14.37
N GLU A 29 -6.69 -29.93 14.49
CA GLU A 29 -7.58 -30.66 15.38
C GLU A 29 -7.98 -32.06 14.85
N ASN A 30 -7.56 -32.43 13.62
CA ASN A 30 -7.73 -33.79 13.11
C ASN A 30 -6.50 -34.66 13.47
N PRO A 31 -6.59 -35.56 14.47
CA PRO A 31 -5.46 -36.37 14.95
C PRO A 31 -4.95 -37.41 13.94
N ASN A 32 -5.66 -37.64 12.83
CA ASN A 32 -5.33 -38.67 11.86
C ASN A 32 -4.66 -38.12 10.57
N GLY A 33 -4.48 -36.80 10.45
CA GLY A 33 -3.94 -36.18 9.24
C GLY A 33 -4.81 -36.40 7.99
N PRO A 34 -4.40 -35.89 6.81
CA PRO A 34 -5.10 -36.16 5.56
C PRO A 34 -4.99 -37.66 5.22
N SER A 35 -6.13 -38.31 4.96
CA SER A 35 -6.20 -39.74 4.62
C SER A 35 -5.75 -40.05 3.19
N ASP A 36 -5.74 -39.05 2.31
CA ASP A 36 -5.29 -39.18 0.91
C ASP A 36 -3.97 -38.39 0.70
N PRO A 37 -2.90 -39.02 0.20
CA PRO A 37 -1.65 -38.33 -0.12
C PRO A 37 -1.80 -37.21 -1.15
N ALA A 38 -2.80 -37.27 -2.05
CA ALA A 38 -3.07 -36.20 -3.01
C ALA A 38 -3.60 -34.94 -2.32
N ASP A 39 -4.45 -35.09 -1.30
CA ASP A 39 -4.96 -33.99 -0.50
C ASP A 39 -3.86 -33.37 0.38
N ALA A 40 -2.95 -34.20 0.90
CA ALA A 40 -1.78 -33.74 1.65
C ALA A 40 -0.80 -32.93 0.77
N GLU A 41 -0.57 -33.37 -0.47
CA GLU A 41 0.27 -32.65 -1.45
C GLU A 41 -0.39 -31.35 -1.91
N LEU A 42 -1.72 -31.37 -2.15
CA LEU A 42 -2.48 -30.19 -2.48
C LEU A 42 -2.45 -29.19 -1.33
N LEU A 43 -2.73 -29.63 -0.09
CA LEU A 43 -2.65 -28.81 1.11
C LEU A 43 -1.25 -28.29 1.37
N HIS A 44 -0.21 -29.09 1.16
CA HIS A 44 1.17 -28.61 1.27
C HIS A 44 1.47 -27.57 0.19
N LYS A 45 1.01 -27.76 -1.04
CA LYS A 45 1.13 -26.78 -2.13
C LYS A 45 0.37 -25.50 -1.82
N TYR A 46 -0.85 -25.58 -1.30
CA TYR A 46 -1.66 -24.43 -0.88
C TYR A 46 -1.10 -23.74 0.36
N PHE A 47 -0.67 -24.51 1.36
CA PHE A 47 -0.02 -24.01 2.58
C PHE A 47 1.28 -23.31 2.22
N VAL A 48 2.13 -23.92 1.40
CA VAL A 48 3.35 -23.30 0.89
C VAL A 48 3.01 -22.12 -0.01
N GLU A 49 2.07 -22.15 -0.93
CA GLU A 49 1.78 -20.99 -1.79
C GLU A 49 1.16 -19.79 -1.02
N VAL A 50 0.41 -20.05 0.06
CA VAL A 50 -0.18 -19.03 0.94
C VAL A 50 0.81 -18.54 2.03
N THR A 51 1.77 -19.38 2.44
CA THR A 51 2.77 -19.05 3.48
C THR A 51 4.19 -18.81 2.95
N ALA A 52 4.48 -19.12 1.68
CA ALA A 52 5.80 -19.00 1.08
C ALA A 52 6.16 -17.54 0.90
N VAL A 53 6.98 -17.11 1.84
CA VAL A 53 7.80 -15.92 1.76
C VAL A 53 8.97 -16.23 0.81
N ALA A 54 8.70 -16.35 -0.49
CA ALA A 54 9.72 -16.55 -1.51
C ALA A 54 9.81 -15.33 -2.43
N ASP A 55 11.02 -14.80 -2.60
CA ASP A 55 11.28 -13.73 -3.57
C ASP A 55 11.13 -14.31 -5.00
N PRO A 56 10.40 -13.65 -5.91
CA PRO A 56 10.22 -14.16 -7.25
C PRO A 56 11.52 -14.17 -8.06
N SER A 57 11.76 -15.24 -8.82
CA SER A 57 12.97 -15.42 -9.64
C SER A 57 13.19 -14.36 -10.72
N TYR A 58 12.14 -13.62 -11.11
CA TYR A 58 12.19 -12.58 -12.13
C TYR A 58 12.63 -11.20 -11.61
N LEU A 59 12.82 -11.03 -10.30
CA LEU A 59 13.07 -9.75 -9.67
C LEU A 59 14.42 -9.79 -8.95
N THR A 60 15.43 -9.17 -9.54
CA THR A 60 16.75 -9.07 -8.92
C THR A 60 16.67 -8.08 -7.74
N VAL A 61 16.84 -8.60 -6.54
CA VAL A 61 16.98 -7.79 -5.33
C VAL A 61 18.40 -7.23 -5.31
N TYR A 62 18.53 -5.90 -5.23
CA TYR A 62 19.86 -5.30 -5.13
C TYR A 62 20.46 -5.51 -3.73
N GLN A 63 21.79 -5.52 -3.63
CA GLN A 63 22.46 -5.76 -2.34
C GLN A 63 22.08 -4.73 -1.26
N TRP A 64 21.85 -3.48 -1.64
CA TRP A 64 21.39 -2.42 -0.73
C TRP A 64 19.89 -2.53 -0.37
N GLU A 65 19.13 -3.34 -1.11
CA GLU A 65 17.75 -3.68 -0.76
C GLU A 65 17.71 -4.78 0.33
N HIS A 66 18.79 -5.52 0.60
CA HIS A 66 18.84 -6.50 1.71
C HIS A 66 18.79 -5.82 3.08
N PHE A 67 17.56 -5.56 3.52
CA PHE A 67 17.26 -4.96 4.81
C PHE A 67 16.73 -6.02 5.77
N GLU A 68 17.08 -5.92 7.06
CA GLU A 68 16.53 -6.81 8.10
C GLU A 68 15.06 -6.45 8.40
N LEU A 69 14.19 -6.80 7.47
CA LEU A 69 12.76 -6.50 7.46
C LEU A 69 12.07 -6.97 8.75
N ARG A 70 12.48 -8.12 9.31
CA ARG A 70 11.96 -8.68 10.57
C ARG A 70 12.24 -7.78 11.77
N ARG A 71 13.46 -7.23 11.86
CA ARG A 71 13.88 -6.36 12.97
C ARG A 71 13.09 -5.05 12.96
N TRP A 72 13.06 -4.40 11.81
CA TRP A 72 12.33 -3.14 11.64
C TRP A 72 10.83 -3.30 11.81
N ARG A 73 10.27 -4.44 11.41
CA ARG A 73 8.86 -4.78 11.66
C ARG A 73 8.54 -4.80 13.14
N LYS A 74 9.30 -5.60 13.90
CA LYS A 74 9.09 -5.73 15.35
C LYS A 74 9.23 -4.37 16.03
N TRP A 75 10.18 -3.57 15.59
CA TRP A 75 10.39 -2.23 16.12
C TRP A 75 9.24 -1.27 15.76
N MET A 76 8.81 -1.22 14.50
CA MET A 76 7.69 -0.36 14.05
C MET A 76 6.38 -0.76 14.73
N GLY A 77 6.08 -2.06 14.85
CA GLY A 77 4.92 -2.57 15.57
C GLY A 77 4.97 -2.24 17.07
N SER A 78 6.14 -2.35 17.71
CA SER A 78 6.30 -1.94 19.12
C SER A 78 6.18 -0.43 19.33
N ASN A 79 6.43 0.37 18.30
CA ASN A 79 6.46 1.84 18.34
C ASN A 79 5.40 2.47 17.42
N TRP A 80 4.27 1.79 17.19
CA TRP A 80 3.23 2.24 16.26
C TRP A 80 2.66 3.62 16.64
N SER A 81 2.58 3.91 17.95
CA SER A 81 2.07 5.17 18.51
C SER A 81 2.91 6.39 18.13
N LEU A 82 4.17 6.21 17.71
CA LEU A 82 5.02 7.30 17.25
C LEU A 82 4.40 8.02 16.04
N SER A 83 3.69 7.31 15.17
CA SER A 83 2.98 7.93 14.03
C SER A 83 1.90 8.91 14.48
N ILE A 84 1.20 8.61 15.57
CA ILE A 84 0.17 9.49 16.13
C ILE A 84 0.83 10.72 16.73
N TYR A 85 1.88 10.54 17.55
CA TYR A 85 2.60 11.67 18.14
C TYR A 85 3.19 12.58 17.06
N ALA A 86 3.81 12.02 16.02
CA ALA A 86 4.33 12.78 14.89
C ALA A 86 3.22 13.56 14.17
N SER A 87 2.04 12.96 13.98
CA SER A 87 0.89 13.61 13.33
C SER A 87 0.33 14.76 14.16
N VAL A 88 0.21 14.58 15.47
CA VAL A 88 -0.25 15.63 16.40
C VAL A 88 0.74 16.80 16.40
N VAL A 89 2.05 16.52 16.51
CA VAL A 89 3.10 17.55 16.44
C VAL A 89 3.05 18.29 15.09
N TYR A 90 2.90 17.55 13.99
CA TYR A 90 2.80 18.14 12.65
C TYR A 90 1.60 19.08 12.51
N LEU A 91 0.41 18.68 13.00
CA LEU A 91 -0.78 19.53 12.97
C LEU A 91 -0.61 20.78 13.85
N MET A 92 -0.03 20.64 15.04
CA MET A 92 0.30 21.78 15.91
C MET A 92 1.24 22.76 15.20
N LEU A 93 2.25 22.26 14.50
CA LEU A 93 3.18 23.10 13.73
C LEU A 93 2.46 23.83 12.59
N ILE A 94 1.59 23.16 11.83
CA ILE A 94 0.81 23.81 10.76
C ILE A 94 -0.01 24.98 11.29
N PHE A 95 -0.83 24.75 12.33
CA PHE A 95 -1.70 25.81 12.85
C PHE A 95 -0.90 26.94 13.52
N SER A 96 0.21 26.60 14.18
CA SER A 96 1.12 27.58 14.77
C SER A 96 1.78 28.46 13.71
N VAL A 97 2.33 27.87 12.65
CA VAL A 97 2.93 28.60 11.52
C VAL A 97 1.90 29.46 10.83
N GLN A 98 0.69 28.93 10.57
CA GLN A 98 -0.41 29.71 10.00
C GLN A 98 -0.72 30.94 10.85
N LYS A 99 -0.83 30.79 12.18
CA LYS A 99 -1.11 31.90 13.11
C LYS A 99 0.01 32.95 13.11
N ILE A 100 1.27 32.51 13.14
CA ILE A 100 2.45 33.40 13.12
C ILE A 100 2.55 34.16 11.79
N MET A 101 2.20 33.51 10.68
CA MET A 101 2.31 34.07 9.34
C MET A 101 1.16 35.00 8.93
N LYS A 102 0.03 35.06 9.69
CA LYS A 102 -1.11 35.93 9.37
C LYS A 102 -0.73 37.41 9.18
N ASN A 103 0.24 37.89 9.97
CA ASN A 103 0.67 39.29 9.97
C ASN A 103 2.05 39.49 9.34
N ARG A 104 2.57 38.51 8.58
CA ARG A 104 3.90 38.55 7.97
C ARG A 104 3.82 38.34 6.46
N ALA A 105 4.75 38.96 5.72
CA ALA A 105 4.86 38.72 4.30
C ALA A 105 5.25 37.26 4.01
N PRO A 106 4.72 36.62 2.95
CA PRO A 106 5.03 35.24 2.62
C PRO A 106 6.49 35.09 2.14
N PHE A 107 7.17 34.04 2.61
CA PHE A 107 8.53 33.75 2.19
C PHE A 107 8.61 33.27 0.73
N THR A 108 9.62 33.72 -0.01
CA THR A 108 9.88 33.34 -1.40
C THR A 108 10.72 32.06 -1.49
N LEU A 109 10.21 30.94 -0.97
CA LEU A 109 10.92 29.64 -0.92
C LEU A 109 10.89 28.87 -2.25
N ARG A 110 10.84 29.57 -3.39
CA ARG A 110 10.60 28.96 -4.70
C ARG A 110 11.67 27.92 -5.06
N ARG A 111 12.95 28.22 -4.87
CA ARG A 111 14.05 27.29 -5.20
C ARG A 111 13.99 26.03 -4.35
N ALA A 112 13.78 26.19 -3.05
CA ALA A 112 13.61 25.06 -2.13
C ALA A 112 12.40 24.21 -2.51
N LEU A 113 11.25 24.84 -2.80
CA LEU A 113 10.04 24.15 -3.23
C LEU A 113 10.21 23.44 -4.58
N THR A 114 10.92 24.04 -5.53
CA THR A 114 11.25 23.40 -6.82
C THR A 114 12.14 22.18 -6.58
N CYS A 115 13.22 22.32 -5.81
CA CYS A 115 14.12 21.21 -5.49
C CYS A 115 13.37 20.07 -4.80
N TRP A 116 12.53 20.40 -3.82
CA TRP A 116 11.66 19.45 -3.13
C TRP A 116 10.73 18.70 -4.08
N ASN A 117 10.01 19.41 -4.96
CA ASN A 117 9.12 18.78 -5.94
C ASN A 117 9.88 17.92 -6.96
N ILE A 118 11.12 18.30 -7.35
CA ILE A 118 11.98 17.49 -8.22
C ILE A 118 12.40 16.21 -7.48
N CYS A 119 12.81 16.30 -6.21
CA CYS A 119 13.15 15.13 -5.40
C CYS A 119 11.94 14.19 -5.25
N LEU A 120 10.76 14.73 -4.97
CA LEU A 120 9.53 13.94 -4.87
C LEU A 120 9.11 13.31 -6.20
N ALA A 121 9.28 14.03 -7.31
CA ALA A 121 9.03 13.50 -8.65
C ALA A 121 10.01 12.36 -8.97
N ALA A 122 11.31 12.56 -8.75
CA ALA A 122 12.34 11.54 -8.98
C ALA A 122 12.08 10.28 -8.13
N PHE A 123 11.79 10.46 -6.84
CA PHE A 123 11.44 9.37 -5.94
C PHE A 123 10.22 8.60 -6.43
N SER A 124 9.16 9.30 -6.85
CA SER A 124 7.93 8.67 -7.33
C SER A 124 8.12 7.95 -8.67
N ILE A 125 8.94 8.50 -9.58
CA ILE A 125 9.30 7.87 -10.86
C ILE A 125 10.10 6.59 -10.62
N MET A 126 11.15 6.65 -9.78
CA MET A 126 11.94 5.48 -9.43
C MET A 126 11.08 4.41 -8.75
N GLY A 127 10.21 4.81 -7.83
CA GLY A 127 9.24 3.92 -7.19
C GLY A 127 8.32 3.24 -8.21
N PHE A 128 7.72 4.01 -9.12
CA PHE A 128 6.84 3.46 -10.15
C PHE A 128 7.58 2.50 -11.09
N LEU A 129 8.77 2.85 -11.58
CA LEU A 129 9.58 1.99 -12.45
C LEU A 129 9.98 0.68 -11.74
N ARG A 130 10.10 0.70 -10.41
CA ARG A 130 10.43 -0.47 -9.61
C ARG A 130 9.23 -1.36 -9.30
N THR A 131 8.05 -0.78 -9.05
CA THR A 131 6.85 -1.54 -8.63
C THR A 131 5.91 -1.92 -9.79
N ALA A 132 5.90 -1.16 -10.89
CA ALA A 132 5.00 -1.44 -12.00
C ALA A 132 5.29 -2.78 -12.71
N PRO A 133 6.54 -3.15 -13.02
CA PRO A 133 6.84 -4.44 -13.66
C PRO A 133 6.39 -5.64 -12.81
N GLU A 134 6.52 -5.52 -11.48
CA GLU A 134 6.05 -6.53 -10.52
C GLU A 134 4.53 -6.70 -10.63
N LEU A 135 3.77 -5.60 -10.57
CA LEU A 135 2.32 -5.64 -10.66
C LEU A 135 1.85 -6.23 -12.00
N PHE A 136 2.45 -5.81 -13.11
CA PHE A 136 2.09 -6.34 -14.43
C PHE A 136 2.44 -7.81 -14.59
N HIS A 137 3.57 -8.26 -14.04
CA HIS A 137 3.95 -9.67 -14.08
C HIS A 137 2.96 -10.54 -13.32
N VAL A 138 2.59 -10.15 -12.08
CA VAL A 138 1.61 -10.87 -11.28
C VAL A 138 0.25 -10.88 -11.98
N LEU A 139 -0.17 -9.77 -12.59
CA LEU A 139 -1.45 -9.70 -13.30
C LEU A 139 -1.49 -10.58 -14.56
N LYS A 140 -0.36 -10.76 -15.24
CA LYS A 140 -0.23 -11.64 -16.43
C LYS A 140 -0.18 -13.13 -16.10
N SER A 141 0.06 -13.48 -14.84
CA SER A 141 0.08 -14.87 -14.39
C SER A 141 -1.32 -15.48 -14.37
N GLU A 142 -1.41 -16.82 -14.41
CA GLU A 142 -2.69 -17.52 -14.31
C GLU A 142 -3.39 -17.20 -12.98
N GLY A 143 -4.64 -16.74 -13.04
CA GLY A 143 -5.37 -16.24 -11.87
C GLY A 143 -4.80 -14.94 -11.29
N GLY A 144 -4.00 -14.19 -12.07
CA GLY A 144 -3.17 -13.07 -11.61
C GLY A 144 -3.89 -11.97 -10.84
N PHE A 145 -5.17 -11.71 -11.14
CA PHE A 145 -5.96 -10.75 -10.37
C PHE A 145 -6.17 -11.21 -8.92
N HIS A 146 -6.62 -12.46 -8.73
CA HIS A 146 -6.77 -13.05 -7.40
C HIS A 146 -5.41 -13.15 -6.68
N LYS A 147 -4.35 -13.59 -7.39
CA LYS A 147 -3.00 -13.67 -6.81
C LYS A 147 -2.48 -12.30 -6.35
N SER A 148 -2.73 -11.24 -7.11
CA SER A 148 -2.30 -9.88 -6.76
C SER A 148 -3.00 -9.29 -5.54
N ILE A 149 -4.20 -9.79 -5.20
CA ILE A 149 -5.07 -9.24 -4.15
C ILE A 149 -5.09 -10.13 -2.91
N CYS A 150 -4.88 -11.44 -3.04
CA CYS A 150 -5.08 -12.39 -1.95
C CYS A 150 -3.80 -13.13 -1.53
N ILE A 151 -2.79 -13.23 -2.42
CA ILE A 151 -1.55 -13.98 -2.14
C ILE A 151 -0.43 -13.05 -1.67
N ARG A 152 0.18 -13.41 -0.55
CA ARG A 152 1.32 -12.70 0.02
C ARG A 152 2.60 -13.11 -0.71
N TYR A 153 3.31 -12.12 -1.26
CA TYR A 153 4.71 -12.27 -1.66
C TYR A 153 5.56 -11.27 -0.89
N HIS A 154 6.82 -11.65 -0.66
CA HIS A 154 7.81 -10.81 -0.03
C HIS A 154 8.36 -9.83 -1.07
N HIS A 155 7.96 -8.56 -1.00
CA HIS A 155 8.59 -7.51 -1.79
C HIS A 155 9.22 -6.50 -0.86
N ILE A 156 10.50 -6.23 -1.12
CA ILE A 156 11.43 -5.52 -0.26
C ILE A 156 11.47 -4.00 -0.58
N THR A 157 10.67 -3.53 -1.54
CA THR A 157 10.92 -2.23 -2.20
C THR A 157 10.08 -1.04 -1.75
N VAL A 158 9.51 -1.05 -0.55
CA VAL A 158 8.81 0.14 -0.05
C VAL A 158 9.23 0.47 1.39
N LEU A 159 10.36 1.18 1.51
CA LEU A 159 10.91 1.57 2.80
C LEU A 159 10.26 2.83 3.43
N ILE A 160 9.31 3.51 2.79
CA ILE A 160 8.89 4.85 3.28
C ILE A 160 7.39 5.05 3.52
N TYR A 161 6.47 4.19 3.07
CA TYR A 161 5.04 4.54 3.26
C TYR A 161 4.36 4.07 4.55
N THR A 162 4.73 2.98 5.22
CA THR A 162 3.79 2.51 6.26
C THR A 162 4.38 2.01 7.56
N TRP A 163 4.76 2.97 8.40
CA TRP A 163 4.81 2.80 9.84
C TRP A 163 3.56 2.13 10.43
N TYR A 164 2.41 2.23 9.75
CA TYR A 164 1.13 1.66 10.19
C TYR A 164 0.70 0.37 9.46
N THR A 165 1.03 0.16 8.18
CA THR A 165 0.63 -1.05 7.43
C THR A 165 1.76 -2.04 7.17
N TYR A 166 2.96 -1.83 7.72
CA TYR A 166 4.08 -2.77 7.52
C TYR A 166 3.98 -4.02 8.42
N GLU A 167 3.14 -3.98 9.46
CA GLU A 167 2.90 -5.16 10.30
C GLU A 167 2.04 -6.22 9.56
N ALA A 168 1.14 -5.77 8.69
CA ALA A 168 0.31 -6.65 7.88
C ALA A 168 0.76 -6.58 6.42
N TYR A 169 1.43 -7.62 5.95
CA TYR A 169 1.68 -7.83 4.52
C TYR A 169 0.33 -8.04 3.81
N GLU A 170 -0.34 -6.94 3.51
CA GLU A 170 -1.61 -6.88 2.81
C GLU A 170 -1.31 -6.92 1.29
N PRO A 171 -1.65 -8.00 0.58
CA PRO A 171 -1.42 -8.09 -0.86
C PRO A 171 -2.02 -6.94 -1.70
N PRO A 172 -3.20 -6.37 -1.37
CA PRO A 172 -3.78 -5.23 -2.08
C PRO A 172 -2.87 -3.99 -2.13
N LEU A 173 -1.91 -3.88 -1.20
CA LEU A 173 -1.00 -2.75 -1.09
C LEU A 173 -0.19 -2.50 -2.37
N ARG A 174 0.08 -3.53 -3.18
CA ARG A 174 0.84 -3.40 -4.44
C ARG A 174 0.15 -2.51 -5.46
N TRP A 175 -1.17 -2.67 -5.56
CA TRP A 175 -2.01 -1.83 -6.39
C TRP A 175 -1.99 -0.39 -5.88
N PHE A 176 -2.17 -0.21 -4.56
CA PHE A 176 -2.18 1.12 -3.95
C PHE A 176 -0.85 1.85 -4.13
N MET A 177 0.27 1.16 -3.93
CA MET A 177 1.60 1.71 -4.13
C MET A 177 1.83 2.11 -5.59
N THR A 178 1.59 1.19 -6.52
CA THR A 178 1.91 1.40 -7.94
C THR A 178 1.07 2.53 -8.54
N MET A 179 -0.24 2.54 -8.27
CA MET A 179 -1.11 3.61 -8.75
C MET A 179 -0.77 4.97 -8.12
N ASN A 180 -0.43 4.98 -6.82
CA ASN A 180 -0.07 6.21 -6.13
C ASN A 180 1.25 6.78 -6.64
N MET A 181 2.29 5.96 -6.78
CA MET A 181 3.59 6.38 -7.32
C MET A 181 3.45 6.91 -8.75
N PHE A 182 2.60 6.30 -9.59
CA PHE A 182 2.31 6.80 -10.92
C PHE A 182 1.68 8.20 -10.90
N VAL A 183 0.59 8.39 -10.14
CA VAL A 183 -0.12 9.67 -10.10
C VAL A 183 0.74 10.75 -9.42
N HIS A 184 1.51 10.40 -8.39
CA HIS A 184 2.45 11.30 -7.73
C HIS A 184 3.62 11.70 -8.62
N ALA A 185 4.15 10.79 -9.45
CA ALA A 185 5.15 11.13 -10.45
C ALA A 185 4.66 12.24 -11.39
N LEU A 186 3.41 12.15 -11.87
CA LEU A 186 2.80 13.17 -12.72
C LEU A 186 2.50 14.47 -11.97
N MET A 187 1.93 14.38 -10.76
CA MET A 187 1.56 15.54 -9.94
C MET A 187 2.78 16.35 -9.51
N TYR A 188 3.83 15.70 -8.97
CA TYR A 188 5.03 16.41 -8.53
C TYR A 188 5.83 16.97 -9.69
N SER A 189 5.86 16.26 -10.84
CA SER A 189 6.44 16.81 -12.07
C SER A 189 5.70 18.08 -12.52
N TYR A 190 4.37 18.08 -12.46
CA TYR A 190 3.55 19.26 -12.75
C TYR A 190 3.86 20.42 -11.78
N TYR A 191 3.98 20.15 -10.48
CA TYR A 191 4.32 21.20 -9.50
C TYR A 191 5.74 21.73 -9.64
N ALA A 192 6.72 20.88 -9.99
CA ALA A 192 8.08 21.30 -10.29
C ALA A 192 8.13 22.23 -11.53
N LEU A 193 7.43 21.87 -12.61
CA LEU A 193 7.35 22.71 -13.80
C LEU A 193 6.62 24.04 -13.53
N LYS A 194 5.57 24.01 -12.71
CA LYS A 194 4.84 25.21 -12.30
C LYS A 194 5.69 26.13 -11.42
N SER A 195 6.53 25.59 -10.54
CA SER A 195 7.45 26.39 -9.72
C SER A 195 8.59 27.02 -10.52
N LEU A 196 8.95 26.42 -11.67
CA LEU A 196 9.84 26.97 -12.69
C LEU A 196 9.19 28.05 -13.59
N LYS A 197 7.93 28.45 -13.32
CA LYS A 197 7.15 29.42 -14.10
C LYS A 197 6.86 28.99 -15.55
N VAL A 198 6.87 27.69 -15.83
CA VAL A 198 6.39 27.17 -17.11
C VAL A 198 4.87 27.36 -17.19
N LYS A 199 4.38 27.97 -18.29
CA LYS A 199 2.95 28.13 -18.54
C LYS A 199 2.37 26.79 -19.01
N ILE A 200 1.69 26.07 -18.12
CA ILE A 200 1.06 24.79 -18.43
C ILE A 200 -0.45 25.00 -18.61
N PRO A 201 -1.06 24.48 -19.70
CA PRO A 201 -2.49 24.63 -19.91
C PRO A 201 -3.31 23.93 -18.83
N ARG A 202 -4.50 24.47 -18.56
CA ARG A 202 -5.44 24.00 -17.53
C ARG A 202 -5.84 22.53 -17.69
N ASN A 203 -5.84 22.02 -18.91
CA ASN A 203 -6.19 20.64 -19.24
C ASN A 203 -5.29 19.62 -18.53
N TRP A 204 -4.00 19.91 -18.35
CA TRP A 204 -3.08 19.01 -17.64
C TRP A 204 -3.40 18.91 -16.15
N ALA A 205 -3.76 20.03 -15.52
CA ALA A 205 -4.17 20.02 -14.13
C ALA A 205 -5.46 19.21 -13.94
N MET A 206 -6.42 19.37 -14.85
CA MET A 206 -7.66 18.61 -14.85
C MET A 206 -7.40 17.11 -15.03
N MET A 207 -6.56 16.72 -15.98
CA MET A 207 -6.16 15.34 -16.21
C MET A 207 -5.55 14.71 -14.94
N ILE A 208 -4.63 15.41 -14.26
CA ILE A 208 -4.02 14.93 -13.01
C ILE A 208 -5.10 14.71 -11.94
N THR A 209 -6.03 15.65 -11.78
CA THR A 209 -7.11 15.48 -10.79
C THR A 209 -8.09 14.36 -11.15
N CYS A 210 -8.33 14.11 -12.44
CA CYS A 210 -9.10 12.95 -12.90
C CYS A 210 -8.37 11.63 -12.59
N LEU A 211 -7.06 11.58 -12.82
CA LEU A 211 -6.22 10.44 -12.44
C LEU A 211 -6.18 10.24 -10.91
N GLN A 212 -6.23 11.33 -10.14
CA GLN A 212 -6.32 11.25 -8.68
C GLN A 212 -7.66 10.72 -8.19
N LEU A 213 -8.76 11.04 -8.87
CA LEU A 213 -10.07 10.49 -8.54
C LEU A 213 -10.17 9.03 -8.96
N SER A 214 -9.63 8.66 -10.13
CA SER A 214 -9.67 7.27 -10.60
C SER A 214 -8.87 6.33 -9.69
N GLN A 215 -7.71 6.74 -9.14
CA GLN A 215 -6.99 5.91 -8.16
C GLN A 215 -7.82 5.63 -6.90
N MET A 216 -8.69 6.56 -6.47
CA MET A 216 -9.53 6.35 -5.30
C MET A 216 -10.66 5.36 -5.59
N VAL A 217 -11.26 5.44 -6.79
CA VAL A 217 -12.29 4.48 -7.25
C VAL A 217 -11.70 3.07 -7.37
N VAL A 218 -10.54 2.94 -8.01
CA VAL A 218 -9.82 1.66 -8.11
C VAL A 218 -9.47 1.13 -6.71
N GLY A 219 -9.05 2.01 -5.80
CA GLY A 219 -8.77 1.69 -4.40
C GLY A 219 -9.98 1.08 -3.67
N VAL A 220 -11.16 1.68 -3.81
CA VAL A 220 -12.41 1.15 -3.24
C VAL A 220 -12.78 -0.19 -3.87
N THR A 221 -12.72 -0.32 -5.19
CA THR A 221 -13.06 -1.56 -5.90
C THR A 221 -12.20 -2.75 -5.47
N ILE A 222 -10.88 -2.55 -5.32
CA ILE A 222 -9.95 -3.61 -4.89
C ILE A 222 -10.27 -4.06 -3.46
N ASN A 223 -10.53 -3.13 -2.54
CA ASN A 223 -10.89 -3.46 -1.17
C ASN A 223 -12.27 -4.15 -1.08
N MET A 224 -13.24 -3.71 -1.87
CA MET A 224 -14.56 -4.36 -1.96
C MET A 224 -14.46 -5.78 -2.52
N TYR A 225 -13.60 -6.01 -3.51
CA TYR A 225 -13.33 -7.35 -4.04
C TYR A 225 -12.63 -8.23 -3.00
N SER A 226 -11.67 -7.67 -2.26
CA SER A 226 -10.99 -8.36 -1.15
C SER A 226 -11.98 -8.78 -0.07
N LEU A 227 -12.94 -7.90 0.26
CA LEU A 227 -14.04 -8.17 1.20
C LEU A 227 -14.96 -9.27 0.68
N TYR A 228 -15.35 -9.20 -0.60
CA TYR A 228 -16.24 -10.18 -1.23
C TYR A 228 -15.62 -11.59 -1.22
N ILE A 229 -14.35 -11.71 -1.61
CA ILE A 229 -13.64 -13.00 -1.58
C ILE A 229 -13.62 -13.56 -0.17
N LYS A 230 -13.29 -12.71 0.81
CA LYS A 230 -13.16 -13.14 2.21
C LYS A 230 -14.49 -13.54 2.85
N ALA A 231 -15.58 -12.85 2.50
CA ALA A 231 -16.90 -13.06 3.08
C ALA A 231 -17.70 -14.18 2.40
N PHE A 232 -17.56 -14.33 1.07
CA PHE A 232 -18.47 -15.19 0.29
C PHE A 232 -17.77 -16.30 -0.50
N ALA A 233 -16.49 -16.14 -0.87
CA ALA A 233 -15.83 -17.08 -1.77
C ALA A 233 -15.11 -18.23 -1.04
N GLY A 234 -14.97 -18.17 0.28
CA GLY A 234 -14.35 -19.25 1.08
C GLY A 234 -12.89 -19.58 0.73
N THR A 235 -12.22 -18.73 -0.06
CA THR A 235 -10.82 -18.92 -0.46
C THR A 235 -9.88 -18.25 0.55
N PRO A 236 -8.73 -18.87 0.90
CA PRO A 236 -7.82 -18.32 1.88
C PRO A 236 -7.19 -17.02 1.34
N CYS A 237 -7.55 -15.89 1.95
CA CYS A 237 -7.02 -14.57 1.62
C CYS A 237 -6.23 -14.02 2.80
N ALA A 238 -4.99 -13.60 2.56
CA ALA A 238 -4.09 -13.12 3.60
C ALA A 238 -4.45 -11.72 4.16
N CYS A 239 -5.55 -11.11 3.70
CA CYS A 239 -5.92 -9.75 4.08
C CYS A 239 -6.60 -9.69 5.45
N GLY A 240 -6.19 -8.76 6.32
CA GLY A 240 -6.81 -8.52 7.62
C GLY A 240 -8.17 -7.80 7.50
N TRP A 241 -9.16 -8.16 8.34
CA TRP A 241 -10.48 -7.48 8.33
C TRP A 241 -10.40 -6.00 8.71
N GLU A 242 -9.63 -5.69 9.76
CA GLU A 242 -9.41 -4.32 10.22
C GLU A 242 -8.74 -3.45 9.14
N ASN A 243 -7.76 -3.99 8.43
CA ASN A 243 -7.04 -3.29 7.37
C ASN A 243 -7.96 -2.97 6.19
N ILE A 244 -8.85 -3.88 5.81
CA ILE A 244 -9.85 -3.64 4.75
C ILE A 244 -10.79 -2.52 5.17
N ASN A 245 -11.28 -2.52 6.41
CA ASN A 245 -12.19 -1.49 6.92
C ASN A 245 -11.51 -0.10 6.98
N PHE A 246 -10.28 -0.02 7.51
CA PHE A 246 -9.51 1.23 7.53
C PHE A 246 -9.19 1.73 6.12
N ALA A 247 -8.81 0.84 5.20
CA ALA A 247 -8.54 1.20 3.82
C ALA A 247 -9.81 1.73 3.12
N LEU A 248 -10.95 1.03 3.24
CA LEU A 248 -12.23 1.50 2.69
C LEU A 248 -12.62 2.88 3.24
N SER A 249 -12.52 3.08 4.55
CA SER A 249 -12.83 4.37 5.19
C SER A 249 -11.92 5.49 4.68
N MET A 250 -10.61 5.24 4.60
CA MET A 250 -9.63 6.21 4.11
C MET A 250 -9.92 6.58 2.65
N TYR A 251 -10.04 5.59 1.75
CA TYR A 251 -10.28 5.82 0.33
C TYR A 251 -11.61 6.53 0.05
N ALA A 252 -12.67 6.18 0.79
CA ALA A 252 -13.95 6.87 0.70
C ALA A 252 -13.83 8.36 1.12
N SER A 253 -13.13 8.64 2.23
CA SER A 253 -12.94 10.02 2.69
C SER A 253 -12.15 10.87 1.69
N TYR A 254 -11.12 10.31 1.07
CA TYR A 254 -10.32 11.01 0.05
C TYR A 254 -11.11 11.22 -1.23
N PHE A 255 -11.91 10.24 -1.66
CA PHE A 255 -12.78 10.41 -2.82
C PHE A 255 -13.71 11.62 -2.64
N ILE A 256 -14.36 11.75 -1.48
CA ILE A 256 -15.25 12.89 -1.18
C ILE A 256 -14.46 14.21 -1.22
N LEU A 257 -13.29 14.26 -0.57
CA LEU A 257 -12.47 15.46 -0.52
C LEU A 257 -12.02 15.92 -1.92
N PHE A 258 -11.51 15.00 -2.73
CA PHE A 258 -11.03 15.31 -4.08
C PHE A 258 -12.18 15.58 -5.06
N ALA A 259 -13.34 14.93 -4.89
CA ALA A 259 -14.52 15.20 -5.71
C ALA A 259 -15.05 16.62 -5.42
N ASN A 260 -15.08 17.02 -4.15
CA ASN A 260 -15.42 18.39 -3.76
C ASN A 260 -14.40 19.40 -4.31
N PHE A 261 -13.10 19.10 -4.22
CA PHE A 261 -12.06 19.93 -4.83
C PHE A 261 -12.26 20.08 -6.35
N PHE A 262 -12.52 18.97 -7.06
CA PHE A 262 -12.73 18.99 -8.50
C PHE A 262 -13.97 19.82 -8.88
N TYR A 263 -15.08 19.64 -8.15
CA TYR A 263 -16.28 20.44 -8.35
C TYR A 263 -16.00 21.93 -8.17
N MET A 264 -15.34 22.32 -7.07
CA MET A 264 -15.06 23.72 -6.77
C MET A 264 -14.07 24.35 -7.76
N ALA A 265 -13.02 23.61 -8.12
CA ALA A 265 -11.93 24.11 -8.95
C ALA A 265 -12.26 24.14 -10.45
N TYR A 266 -13.12 23.24 -10.95
CA TYR A 266 -13.36 23.09 -12.39
C TYR A 266 -14.81 23.29 -12.83
N LEU A 267 -15.79 22.88 -12.02
CA LEU A 267 -17.20 22.89 -12.42
C LEU A 267 -18.01 24.05 -11.83
N SER A 268 -17.58 24.61 -10.70
CA SER A 268 -18.31 25.69 -10.03
C SER A 268 -18.38 26.94 -10.93
N LYS A 269 -19.46 27.71 -10.81
CA LYS A 269 -19.62 28.96 -11.58
C LYS A 269 -18.45 29.94 -11.36
N LYS A 270 -17.83 29.93 -10.17
CA LYS A 270 -16.61 30.72 -9.89
C LYS A 270 -15.41 30.27 -10.72
N ALA A 271 -15.27 28.97 -10.99
CA ALA A 271 -14.20 28.42 -11.81
C ALA A 271 -14.35 28.75 -13.31
N LYS A 272 -15.58 29.01 -13.78
CA LYS A 272 -15.84 29.44 -15.16
C LYS A 272 -15.53 30.93 -15.40
N MET A 273 -15.35 31.70 -14.34
CA MET A 273 -15.04 33.14 -14.39
C MET A 273 -13.55 33.46 -14.12
N ALA A 274 -12.71 32.45 -13.81
CA ALA A 274 -11.31 32.59 -13.42
C ALA A 274 -10.38 31.88 -14.41
#